data_AF-A0A2L1U7I0-F1
#
_entry.id   AF-A0A2L1U7I0-F1
#
_cell.length_a   1.000
_cell.length_b   1.000
_cell.length_c   1.000
_cell.angle_alpha   90.00
_cell.angle_beta   90.00
_cell.angle_gamma   90.00
#
_symmetry.space_group_name_H-M   'P 1'
#
loop_
_entity.id
_entity.type
_entity.pdbx_description
1 polymer ?
#
loop_
_entity_poly.entity_id
_entity_poly.type
_entity_poly.pdbx_seq_one_letter_code
_entity_poly.pdbx_strand_id
1 'polypeptide(L)'
;MNTFEVMKAKLGQDTQPVCENDEEYYFMLGQITRYIHASFKHNELAADSWVQKMDFARQSQAQKRIIDDFVSIHSEKIDLNNDNLRRILAMLFGYVPDKPKDQNNRVAYTFGLTADSLLMN
;
A
#
# COMPACT_ATOMS: atom_id res chain seq x y z
N MET A 1 -3.44 19.30 7.78
CA MET A 1 -3.81 17.87 7.88
C MET A 1 -2.70 17.09 7.20
N ASN A 2 -2.08 16.10 7.87
CA ASN A 2 -1.03 15.30 7.23
C ASN A 2 -1.67 14.20 6.35
N THR A 3 -0.89 13.57 5.48
CA THR A 3 -1.35 12.55 4.52
C THR A 3 -2.06 11.39 5.22
N PHE A 4 -1.64 11.00 6.42
CA PHE A 4 -2.30 9.96 7.21
C PHE A 4 -3.74 10.35 7.59
N GLU A 5 -3.96 11.55 8.13
CA GLU A 5 -5.31 12.02 8.50
C GLU A 5 -6.21 12.20 7.27
N VAL A 6 -5.65 12.64 6.14
CA VAL A 6 -6.37 12.68 4.84
C VAL A 6 -6.84 11.28 4.44
N MET A 7 -5.92 10.31 4.44
CA MET A 7 -6.23 8.94 4.04
C MET A 7 -7.21 8.27 4.99
N LYS A 8 -7.05 8.46 6.30
CA LYS A 8 -7.98 7.97 7.32
C LYS A 8 -9.39 8.52 7.11
N ALA A 9 -9.51 9.82 6.83
CA ALA A 9 -10.79 10.45 6.51
C ALA A 9 -11.40 9.87 5.23
N LYS A 10 -10.62 9.73 4.14
CA LYS A 10 -11.10 9.17 2.85
C LYS A 10 -11.59 7.73 2.99
N LEU A 11 -10.90 6.90 3.77
CA LEU A 11 -11.31 5.51 3.99
C LEU A 11 -12.61 5.41 4.80
N GLY A 12 -12.90 6.37 5.68
CA GLY A 12 -14.12 6.46 6.47
C GLY A 12 -15.35 7.04 5.74
N GLN A 13 -15.22 7.44 4.47
CA GLN A 13 -16.34 7.97 3.68
C GLN A 13 -17.13 6.86 2.98
N ASP A 14 -18.43 7.06 2.77
CA ASP A 14 -19.30 6.11 2.05
C ASP A 14 -19.05 6.07 0.53
N THR A 15 -18.31 7.04 -0.01
CA THR A 15 -17.92 7.06 -1.42
C THR A 15 -16.76 6.12 -1.70
N GLN A 16 -16.61 5.68 -2.95
CA GLN A 16 -15.47 4.90 -3.38
C GLN A 16 -14.22 5.81 -3.36
N PRO A 17 -13.23 5.53 -2.49
CA PRO A 17 -12.09 6.42 -2.36
C PRO A 17 -11.16 6.28 -3.57
N VAL A 18 -10.54 7.40 -3.97
CA VAL A 18 -9.57 7.47 -5.07
C VAL A 18 -8.32 8.24 -4.61
N CYS A 19 -7.15 7.84 -5.09
CA CYS A 19 -5.97 8.68 -4.95
C CYS A 19 -6.12 9.91 -5.85
N GLU A 20 -5.84 11.08 -5.31
CA GLU A 20 -5.92 12.36 -6.05
C GLU A 20 -4.54 12.79 -6.58
N ASN A 21 -3.47 12.21 -6.05
CA ASN A 21 -2.11 12.55 -6.40
C ASN A 21 -1.14 11.40 -6.10
N ASP A 22 0.09 11.54 -6.60
CA ASP A 22 1.16 10.55 -6.43
C ASP A 22 1.52 10.32 -4.97
N GLU A 23 1.47 11.37 -4.13
CA GLU A 23 1.79 11.29 -2.70
C GLU A 23 0.85 10.32 -1.98
N GLU A 24 -0.46 10.44 -2.21
CA GLU A 24 -1.46 9.51 -1.69
C GLU A 24 -1.22 8.09 -2.19
N TYR A 25 -0.94 7.91 -3.48
CA TYR A 25 -0.63 6.59 -4.03
C TYR A 25 0.58 5.96 -3.34
N TYR A 26 1.69 6.68 -3.21
CA TYR A 26 2.91 6.15 -2.60
C TYR A 26 2.76 5.94 -1.10
N PHE A 27 2.02 6.79 -0.40
CA PHE A 27 1.64 6.56 0.99
C PHE A 27 0.85 5.26 1.16
N MET A 28 -0.16 5.03 0.32
CA MET A 28 -0.96 3.81 0.35
C MET A 28 -0.16 2.57 -0.03
N LEU A 29 0.78 2.71 -0.97
CA LEU A 29 1.72 1.66 -1.30
C LEU A 29 2.56 1.27 -0.07
N GLY A 30 3.02 2.25 0.71
CA GLY A 30 3.73 2.03 1.97
C GLY A 30 2.89 1.27 3.00
N GLN A 31 1.61 1.62 3.15
CA GLN A 31 0.68 0.91 4.05
C GLN A 31 0.44 -0.54 3.62
N ILE A 32 0.34 -0.81 2.31
CA ILE A 32 0.28 -2.19 1.79
C ILE A 32 1.59 -2.94 2.02
N THR A 33 2.75 -2.31 1.80
CA THR A 33 4.04 -2.94 2.10
C THR A 33 4.13 -3.32 3.58
N ARG A 34 3.72 -2.42 4.48
CA ARG A 34 3.64 -2.69 5.94
C ARG A 34 2.74 -3.89 6.22
N TYR A 35 1.58 -3.94 5.57
CA TYR A 35 0.64 -5.06 5.69
C TYR A 35 1.26 -6.39 5.26
N ILE A 36 1.86 -6.43 4.07
CA ILE A 36 2.55 -7.62 3.56
C ILE A 36 3.62 -8.08 4.55
N HIS A 37 4.46 -7.17 5.03
CA HIS A 37 5.50 -7.48 6.00
C HIS A 37 4.92 -8.11 7.29
N ALA A 38 3.87 -7.50 7.85
CA ALA A 38 3.23 -8.00 9.06
C ALA A 38 2.50 -9.35 8.87
N SER A 39 2.09 -9.70 7.65
CA SER A 39 1.48 -11.02 7.36
C SER A 39 2.47 -12.20 7.46
N PHE A 40 3.76 -11.91 7.63
CA PHE A 40 4.84 -12.89 7.82
C PHE A 40 5.48 -12.82 9.21
N LYS A 41 4.70 -12.60 10.30
CA LYS A 41 5.20 -12.45 11.69
C LYS A 41 6.26 -13.47 12.17
N HIS A 42 6.34 -14.65 11.56
CA HIS A 42 7.29 -15.72 11.92
C HIS A 42 8.25 -16.11 10.79
N ASN A 43 8.32 -15.33 9.70
CA ASN A 43 9.20 -15.57 8.56
C ASN A 43 9.72 -14.24 7.99
N GLU A 44 10.68 -13.64 8.69
CA GLU A 44 11.29 -12.35 8.32
C GLU A 44 11.91 -12.38 6.92
N LEU A 45 12.58 -13.47 6.53
CA LEU A 45 13.17 -13.59 5.19
C LEU A 45 12.12 -13.50 4.07
N ALA A 46 10.97 -14.13 4.26
CA ALA A 46 9.86 -14.01 3.31
C ALA A 46 9.29 -12.59 3.28
N ALA A 47 9.13 -11.97 4.46
CA ALA A 47 8.68 -10.59 4.59
C ALA A 47 9.60 -9.63 3.83
N ASP A 48 10.90 -9.70 4.11
CA ASP A 48 11.95 -8.86 3.51
C ASP A 48 12.02 -9.02 2.00
N SER A 49 11.84 -10.25 1.48
CA SER A 49 11.83 -10.48 0.04
C SER A 49 10.72 -9.68 -0.67
N TRP A 50 9.52 -9.62 -0.08
CA TRP A 50 8.41 -8.85 -0.64
C TRP A 50 8.62 -7.34 -0.51
N VAL A 51 9.12 -6.88 0.64
CA VAL A 51 9.46 -5.46 0.86
C VAL A 51 10.52 -5.01 -0.15
N GLN A 52 11.58 -5.80 -0.34
CA GLN A 52 12.64 -5.51 -1.32
C GLN A 52 12.10 -5.42 -2.76
N LYS A 53 11.24 -6.36 -3.18
CA LYS A 53 10.58 -6.30 -4.49
C LYS A 53 9.84 -4.96 -4.67
N MET A 54 9.10 -4.53 -3.66
CA MET A 54 8.37 -3.26 -3.69
C MET A 54 9.30 -2.03 -3.72
N ASP A 55 10.39 -2.09 -2.98
CA ASP A 55 11.39 -1.03 -2.93
C ASP A 55 12.08 -0.83 -4.28
N PHE A 56 12.43 -1.92 -4.98
CA PHE A 56 13.06 -1.86 -6.30
C PHE A 56 12.09 -1.55 -7.44
N ALA A 57 10.79 -1.78 -7.27
CA ALA A 57 9.78 -1.45 -8.26
C ALA A 57 9.61 0.08 -8.40
N ARG A 58 10.13 0.64 -9.50
CA ARG A 58 10.06 2.09 -9.79
C ARG A 58 8.77 2.52 -10.47
N GLN A 59 8.14 1.64 -11.23
CA GLN A 59 6.93 1.92 -11.99
C GLN A 59 5.70 1.34 -11.31
N SER A 60 4.58 2.06 -11.39
CA SER A 60 3.32 1.66 -10.75
C SER A 60 2.80 0.31 -11.24
N GLN A 61 2.95 -0.01 -12.53
CA GLN A 61 2.55 -1.31 -13.06
C GLN A 61 3.33 -2.47 -12.41
N ALA A 62 4.63 -2.30 -12.18
CA ALA A 62 5.44 -3.31 -11.50
C ALA A 62 5.04 -3.46 -10.02
N GLN A 63 4.75 -2.36 -9.35
CA GLN A 63 4.27 -2.35 -7.96
C GLN A 63 2.93 -3.06 -7.83
N LYS A 64 1.95 -2.74 -8.70
CA LYS A 64 0.64 -3.40 -8.75
C LYS A 64 0.76 -4.89 -9.02
N ARG A 65 1.65 -5.29 -9.94
CA ARG A 65 1.91 -6.71 -10.21
C ARG A 65 2.46 -7.44 -9.00
N ILE A 66 3.36 -6.82 -8.23
CA ILE A 66 3.87 -7.41 -6.98
C ILE A 66 2.73 -7.61 -5.96
N ILE A 67 1.81 -6.65 -5.85
CA ILE A 67 0.63 -6.77 -4.97
C ILE A 67 -0.27 -7.92 -5.47
N ASP A 68 -0.54 -7.98 -6.76
CA ASP A 68 -1.38 -9.02 -7.38
C ASP A 68 -0.78 -10.43 -7.21
N ASP A 69 0.54 -10.55 -7.41
CA ASP A 69 1.28 -11.78 -7.17
C ASP A 69 1.19 -12.18 -5.68
N PHE A 70 1.36 -11.24 -4.75
CA PHE A 70 1.23 -11.50 -3.32
C PHE A 70 -0.19 -12.00 -2.98
N VAL A 71 -1.22 -11.33 -3.48
CA VAL A 71 -2.63 -11.70 -3.28
C VAL A 71 -2.92 -13.10 -3.81
N SER A 72 -2.39 -13.41 -5.00
CA SER A 72 -2.62 -14.69 -5.67
C SER A 72 -1.89 -15.85 -4.98
N ILE A 73 -0.65 -15.63 -4.54
CA ILE A 73 0.19 -16.66 -3.92
C ILE A 73 -0.19 -16.88 -2.44
N HIS A 74 -0.57 -15.82 -1.75
CA HIS A 74 -0.80 -15.80 -0.31
C HIS A 74 -2.23 -15.38 0.05
N SER A 75 -3.22 -15.87 -0.70
CA SER A 75 -4.64 -15.55 -0.48
C SER A 75 -5.10 -15.83 0.96
N GLU A 76 -4.52 -16.82 1.63
CA GLU A 76 -4.79 -17.18 3.02
C GLU A 76 -4.30 -16.13 4.04
N LYS A 77 -3.37 -15.26 3.63
CA LYS A 77 -2.83 -14.16 4.45
C LYS A 77 -3.59 -12.86 4.25
N ILE A 78 -4.57 -12.84 3.36
CA ILE A 78 -5.34 -11.66 3.01
C ILE A 78 -6.71 -11.72 3.65
N ASP A 79 -7.00 -10.72 4.49
CA ASP A 79 -8.33 -10.56 5.05
C ASP A 79 -9.20 -9.71 4.12
N LEU A 80 -9.89 -10.37 3.19
CA LEU A 80 -10.82 -9.70 2.27
C LEU A 80 -12.08 -9.17 2.96
N ASN A 81 -12.31 -9.47 4.24
CA ASN A 81 -13.37 -8.83 5.03
C ASN A 81 -12.93 -7.48 5.60
N ASN A 82 -11.64 -7.15 5.53
CA ASN A 82 -11.13 -5.85 5.91
C ASN A 82 -11.53 -4.80 4.86
N ASP A 83 -12.52 -3.98 5.19
CA ASP A 83 -13.03 -2.91 4.32
C ASP A 83 -11.95 -1.92 3.90
N ASN A 84 -11.07 -1.56 4.84
CA ASN A 84 -9.96 -0.66 4.54
C ASN A 84 -9.04 -1.31 3.51
N LEU A 85 -8.66 -2.57 3.68
CA LEU A 85 -7.80 -3.27 2.71
C LEU A 85 -8.39 -3.25 1.31
N ARG A 86 -9.68 -3.58 1.16
CA ARG A 86 -10.37 -3.53 -0.13
C ARG A 86 -10.36 -2.12 -0.74
N ARG A 87 -10.62 -1.11 0.08
CA ARG A 87 -10.60 0.30 -0.34
C ARG A 87 -9.18 0.75 -0.76
N ILE A 88 -8.15 0.41 0.01
CA ILE A 88 -6.75 0.70 -0.33
C ILE A 88 -6.37 0.06 -1.67
N LEU A 89 -6.71 -1.22 -1.86
CA LEU A 89 -6.45 -1.92 -3.11
C LEU A 89 -7.18 -1.23 -4.27
N ALA A 90 -8.45 -0.87 -4.11
CA ALA A 90 -9.19 -0.13 -5.14
C ALA A 90 -8.52 1.20 -5.50
N MET A 91 -8.06 1.97 -4.51
CA MET A 91 -7.34 3.22 -4.72
C MET A 91 -6.04 3.00 -5.52
N LEU A 92 -5.22 2.02 -5.11
CA LEU A 92 -3.95 1.73 -5.77
C LEU A 92 -4.15 1.27 -7.22
N PHE A 93 -5.08 0.35 -7.46
CA PHE A 93 -5.32 -0.16 -8.80
C PHE A 93 -5.99 0.89 -9.71
N GLY A 94 -6.84 1.76 -9.15
CA GLY A 94 -7.52 2.83 -9.88
C GLY A 94 -6.67 4.05 -10.22
N TYR A 95 -5.49 4.21 -9.62
CA TYR A 95 -4.63 5.38 -9.84
C TYR A 95 -3.35 5.04 -10.60
N VAL A 96 -2.93 5.91 -11.53
CA VAL A 96 -1.66 5.79 -12.25
C VAL A 96 -0.84 7.04 -11.94
N PRO A 97 0.27 6.92 -11.20
CA PRO A 97 1.16 8.05 -10.93
C PRO A 97 1.71 8.68 -12.19
N ASP A 98 1.79 10.01 -12.19
CA ASP A 98 2.35 10.79 -13.31
C ASP A 98 3.84 10.50 -13.48
N LYS A 99 4.54 10.23 -12.37
CA LYS A 99 5.97 9.98 -12.35
C LYS A 99 6.33 8.65 -11.68
N PRO A 100 7.43 8.00 -12.13
CA PRO A 100 8.03 6.91 -11.38
C PRO A 100 8.38 7.32 -9.95
N LYS A 101 8.59 6.33 -9.07
CA LYS A 101 8.96 6.57 -7.67
C LYS A 101 10.30 7.31 -7.60
N ASP A 102 10.22 8.63 -7.43
CA ASP A 102 11.36 9.54 -7.29
C ASP A 102 11.65 9.85 -5.82
N GLN A 103 12.59 10.76 -5.56
CA GLN A 103 13.02 11.07 -4.19
C GLN A 103 11.90 11.68 -3.33
N ASN A 104 11.00 12.48 -3.92
CA ASN A 104 9.89 13.10 -3.19
C ASN A 104 8.82 12.05 -2.86
N ASN A 105 8.48 11.22 -3.84
CA ASN A 105 7.52 10.13 -3.69
C ASN A 105 8.00 9.02 -2.75
N ARG A 106 9.33 8.89 -2.59
CA ARG A 106 9.92 7.99 -1.59
C ARG A 106 9.64 8.42 -0.15
N VAL A 107 9.51 9.72 0.11
CA VAL A 107 9.14 10.24 1.44
C VAL A 107 7.73 9.79 1.79
N ALA A 108 6.77 9.97 0.88
CA ALA A 108 5.39 9.52 1.07
C ALA A 108 5.29 8.00 1.30
N TYR A 109 6.02 7.22 0.51
CA TYR A 109 6.12 5.77 0.69
C TYR A 109 6.70 5.38 2.06
N THR A 110 7.80 6.00 2.46
CA THR A 110 8.43 5.74 3.77
C THR A 110 7.52 6.14 4.91
N PHE A 111 6.80 7.26 4.76
CA PHE A 111 5.80 7.69 5.73
C PHE A 111 4.65 6.68 5.83
N GLY A 112 4.13 6.18 4.71
CA GLY A 112 3.14 5.12 4.68
C GLY A 112 3.60 3.81 5.33
N LEU A 113 4.88 3.44 5.17
CA LEU A 113 5.45 2.25 5.79
C LEU A 113 5.53 2.35 7.33
N THR A 114 5.76 3.56 7.85
CA THR A 114 6.10 3.79 9.26
C THR A 114 4.96 4.37 10.09
N ALA A 115 4.03 5.11 9.48
CA ALA A 115 2.84 5.66 10.13
C ALA A 115 1.94 4.56 10.71
N ASP A 116 1.08 4.91 11.66
CA ASP A 116 0.08 4.01 12.23
C ASP A 116 -0.69 3.26 11.14
N SER A 117 -1.06 2.01 11.43
CA SER A 117 -1.66 1.17 10.40
C SER A 117 -3.11 1.59 10.14
N LEU A 118 -3.43 1.79 8.87
CA LEU A 118 -4.81 1.91 8.40
C LEU A 118 -5.47 0.53 8.20
N LEU A 119 -4.69 -0.55 8.32
CA LEU A 119 -5.08 -1.92 7.95
C LEU A 119 -5.06 -2.91 9.11
N MET A 120 -4.37 -2.60 10.20
CA MET A 120 -4.25 -3.45 11.39
C MET A 120 -4.91 -2.73 12.56
N ASN A 121 -5.94 -3.36 13.14
CA ASN A 121 -6.50 -2.96 14.44
C ASN A 121 -5.64 -3.51 15.58
#